data_AF-A0A519VZA9-F1
#
_entry.id   AF-A0A519VZA9-F1
#
_cell.length_a   1.000
_cell.length_b   1.000
_cell.length_c   1.000
_cell.angle_alpha   90.00
_cell.angle_beta   90.00
_cell.angle_gamma   90.00
#
_symmetry.space_group_name_H-M   'P 1'
#
loop_
_entity.id
_entity.type
_entity.pdbx_description
1 polymer ?
#
loop_
_entity_poly.entity_id
_entity_poly.type
_entity_poly.pdbx_seq_one_letter_code
_entity_poly.pdbx_strand_id
1 'polypeptide(L)'
;GWKGPLVIGWAGMRGVVSLATALSIPFLMNGNAFPHRNLIIFITFVVIFITLVVQGLTLPFIIKLIRLKEIDDIARSEEQQTGIQLKLNELALEVINQHHLDKTKENELIGFYKDGLESNITEGRRQLASLECNETEIAEVHVYQHMLLEIYAEQRKELFKLRKGKFYTDDEVRKAELQLDLNELKITGAGH
;
A
#
# COMPACT_ATOMS: atom_id res chain seq x y z
N GLY A 1 0.85 17.53 4.88
CA GLY A 1 2.01 16.96 5.58
C GLY A 1 3.27 17.74 5.24
N TRP A 2 4.05 18.11 6.25
CA TRP A 2 5.38 18.75 6.18
C TRP A 2 6.46 18.07 5.32
N LYS A 3 6.29 16.78 4.98
CA LYS A 3 7.32 15.97 4.29
C LYS A 3 7.45 16.29 2.80
N GLY A 4 6.35 16.58 2.10
CA GLY A 4 6.35 16.93 0.67
C GLY A 4 7.16 18.19 0.34
N PRO A 5 6.95 19.30 1.06
CA PRO A 5 7.78 20.51 0.93
C PRO A 5 9.28 20.27 1.25
N LEU A 6 9.60 19.35 2.17
CA LEU A 6 10.97 19.00 2.52
C LEU A 6 11.69 18.27 1.37
N VAL A 7 11.02 17.31 0.71
CA VAL A 7 11.57 16.56 -0.43
C VAL A 7 11.75 17.47 -1.65
N ILE A 8 10.75 18.33 -1.93
CA ILE A 8 10.82 19.31 -3.02
C ILE A 8 11.92 20.34 -2.75
N GLY A 9 12.06 20.81 -1.51
CA GLY A 9 13.14 21.72 -1.10
C GLY A 9 14.53 21.09 -1.17
N TRP A 10 14.65 19.78 -0.92
CA TRP A 10 15.91 19.04 -1.03
C TRP A 10 16.34 18.80 -2.48
N ALA A 11 15.38 18.57 -3.39
CA ALA A 11 15.64 18.32 -4.80
C ALA A 11 15.85 19.59 -5.64
N GLY A 12 15.34 20.75 -5.21
CA GLY A 12 15.14 21.90 -6.10
C GLY A 12 16.19 23.01 -6.12
N MET A 13 17.18 23.07 -5.21
CA MET A 13 17.83 24.37 -4.92
C MET A 13 19.36 24.43 -4.97
N ARG A 14 20.07 23.53 -5.66
CA ARG A 14 21.54 23.51 -5.58
C ARG A 14 22.25 23.46 -6.93
N GLY A 15 23.13 24.43 -7.16
CA GLY A 15 24.08 24.48 -8.27
C GLY A 15 24.10 25.80 -9.03
N VAL A 16 22.93 26.38 -9.31
CA VAL A 16 22.81 27.55 -10.20
C VAL A 16 23.46 28.80 -9.60
N VAL A 17 23.23 29.07 -8.31
CA VAL A 17 23.77 30.25 -7.63
C VAL A 17 25.29 30.16 -7.46
N SER A 18 25.83 29.00 -7.06
CA SER A 18 27.29 28.80 -6.91
C SER A 18 28.03 28.83 -8.25
N LEU A 19 27.41 28.36 -9.33
CA LEU A 19 28.00 28.47 -10.67
C LEU A 19 27.99 29.92 -11.16
N ALA A 20 26.89 30.64 -10.93
CA ALA A 20 26.78 32.06 -11.27
C ALA A 20 27.80 32.92 -10.53
N THR A 21 28.04 32.68 -9.23
CA THR A 21 29.07 33.41 -8.48
C THR A 21 30.48 33.09 -8.95
N ALA A 22 30.78 31.83 -9.29
CA ALA A 22 32.08 31.46 -9.84
C ALA A 22 32.35 32.10 -11.22
N LEU A 23 31.33 32.17 -12.08
CA LEU A 23 31.42 32.84 -13.38
C LEU A 23 31.47 34.37 -13.27
N SER A 24 31.00 34.94 -12.15
CA SER A 24 31.05 36.37 -11.88
C SER A 24 32.45 36.87 -11.51
N ILE A 25 33.44 35.99 -11.35
CA ILE A 25 34.83 36.38 -11.06
C ILE A 25 35.44 37.06 -12.29
N PRO A 26 35.82 38.36 -12.18
CA PRO A 26 36.28 39.15 -13.31
C PRO A 26 37.61 38.60 -13.85
N PHE A 27 37.79 38.73 -15.17
CA PHE A 27 39.00 38.26 -15.85
C PHE A 27 40.24 39.10 -15.49
N LEU A 28 40.03 40.40 -15.21
CA LEU A 28 41.05 41.38 -14.88
C LEU A 28 40.71 42.07 -13.56
N MET A 29 41.72 42.32 -12.73
CA MET A 29 41.61 43.17 -11.55
C MET A 29 42.75 44.19 -11.59
N ASN A 30 42.39 45.47 -11.58
CA ASN A 30 43.35 46.58 -11.65
C ASN A 30 44.34 46.49 -12.83
N GLY A 31 43.85 46.07 -14.01
CA GLY A 31 44.63 45.98 -15.25
C GLY A 31 45.47 44.70 -15.44
N ASN A 32 45.54 43.82 -14.43
CA ASN A 32 46.25 42.54 -14.49
C ASN A 32 45.29 41.36 -14.42
N ALA A 33 45.69 40.20 -14.96
CA ALA A 33 44.90 38.97 -14.89
C ALA A 33 44.60 38.60 -13.43
N PHE A 34 43.35 38.21 -13.15
CA PHE A 34 42.96 37.85 -11.79
C PHE A 34 43.76 36.64 -11.31
N PRO A 35 44.51 36.75 -10.19
CA PRO A 35 45.40 35.69 -9.74
C PRO A 35 44.61 34.42 -9.42
N HIS A 36 45.10 33.27 -9.89
CA HIS A 36 44.52 31.94 -9.61
C HIS A 36 43.03 31.77 -9.99
N ARG A 37 42.47 32.58 -10.90
CA ARG A 37 41.06 32.49 -11.35
C ARG A 37 40.66 31.07 -11.77
N ASN A 38 41.47 30.41 -12.59
CA ASN A 38 41.18 29.06 -13.08
C ASN A 38 41.20 28.02 -11.94
N LEU A 39 42.04 28.22 -10.92
CA LEU A 39 42.09 27.36 -9.73
C LEU A 39 40.81 27.51 -8.90
N ILE A 40 40.31 28.74 -8.72
CA ILE A 40 39.06 29.00 -7.98
C ILE A 40 37.85 28.39 -8.71
N ILE A 41 37.79 28.53 -10.03
CA ILE A 41 36.74 27.92 -10.85
C ILE A 41 36.80 26.39 -10.76
N PHE A 42 38.00 25.81 -10.84
CA PHE A 42 38.21 24.37 -10.73
C PHE A 42 37.76 23.82 -9.36
N ILE A 43 38.17 24.47 -8.26
CA ILE A 43 37.76 24.06 -6.90
C ILE A 43 36.24 24.18 -6.76
N THR A 44 35.63 25.26 -7.27
CA THR A 44 34.19 25.46 -7.18
C THR A 44 33.41 24.39 -7.96
N PHE A 45 33.89 24.03 -9.15
CA PHE A 45 33.32 22.94 -9.94
C PHE A 45 33.42 21.59 -9.22
N VAL A 46 34.59 21.25 -8.67
CA VAL A 46 34.81 20.00 -7.92
C VAL A 46 33.91 19.93 -6.68
N VAL A 47 33.79 21.03 -5.93
CA VAL A 47 32.92 21.11 -4.75
C VAL A 47 31.45 20.95 -5.14
N ILE A 48 30.98 21.58 -6.21
CA ILE A 48 29.62 21.39 -6.74
C ILE A 48 29.41 19.93 -7.14
N PHE A 49 30.35 19.32 -7.86
CA PHE A 49 30.22 17.94 -8.31
C PHE A 49 30.11 16.96 -7.14
N ILE A 50 31.00 17.06 -6.15
CA ILE A 50 30.97 16.21 -4.95
C ILE A 50 29.66 16.40 -4.19
N THR A 51 29.21 17.64 -4.00
CA THR A 51 27.96 17.92 -3.29
C THR A 51 26.74 17.36 -4.02
N LEU A 52 26.69 17.43 -5.35
CA LEU A 52 25.62 16.83 -6.16
C LEU A 52 25.62 15.31 -6.09
N VAL A 53 26.79 14.67 -6.15
CA VAL A 53 26.91 13.21 -6.06
C VAL A 53 26.46 12.72 -4.69
N VAL A 54 26.97 13.32 -3.61
CA VAL A 54 26.61 12.94 -2.24
C VAL A 54 25.12 13.16 -1.98
N GLN A 55 24.56 14.29 -2.44
CA GLN A 55 23.14 14.62 -2.25
C GLN A 55 22.20 13.76 -3.11
N GLY A 56 22.59 13.50 -4.36
CA GLY A 56 21.87 12.62 -5.27
C GLY A 56 21.81 11.18 -4.76
N LEU A 57 22.89 10.69 -4.12
CA LEU A 57 22.94 9.37 -3.49
C LEU A 57 22.23 9.31 -2.13
N THR A 58 22.11 10.43 -1.41
CA THR A 58 21.34 10.46 -0.14
C THR A 58 19.84 10.59 -0.35
N LEU A 59 19.38 11.13 -1.47
CA LEU A 59 17.96 11.21 -1.80
C LEU A 59 17.24 9.85 -1.81
N PRO A 60 17.71 8.79 -2.50
CA PRO A 60 17.05 7.49 -2.46
C PRO A 60 17.03 6.90 -1.06
N PHE A 61 18.05 7.16 -0.24
CA PHE A 61 18.10 6.72 1.16
C PHE A 61 17.04 7.45 2.01
N ILE A 62 16.92 8.77 1.86
CA ILE A 62 15.90 9.59 2.56
C ILE A 62 14.49 9.20 2.11
N ILE A 63 14.26 9.01 0.81
CA ILE A 63 12.97 8.56 0.27
C ILE A 63 12.62 7.18 0.82
N LYS A 64 13.59 6.25 0.85
CA LYS A 64 13.39 4.91 1.42
C LYS A 64 13.04 5.00 2.91
N LEU A 65 13.77 5.80 3.69
CA LEU A 65 13.51 5.98 5.12
C LEU A 65 12.15 6.63 5.41
N ILE A 66 11.74 7.62 4.62
CA ILE A 66 10.42 8.26 4.74
C ILE A 66 9.31 7.30 4.33
N ARG A 67 9.48 6.53 3.24
CA ARG A 67 8.52 5.51 2.81
C ARG A 67 8.38 4.38 3.82
N LEU A 68 9.47 3.87 4.40
CA LEU A 68 9.38 2.87 5.48
C LEU A 68 8.51 3.36 6.63
N LYS A 69 8.62 4.64 7.01
CA LYS A 69 7.80 5.22 8.08
C LYS A 69 6.34 5.50 7.68
N GLU A 70 6.06 5.71 6.39
CA GLU A 70 4.68 5.83 5.89
C GLU A 70 4.01 4.47 5.69
N ILE A 71 4.78 3.42 5.39
CA ILE A 71 4.27 2.04 5.33
C ILE A 71 3.86 1.56 6.73
N ASP A 72 4.57 1.97 7.80
CA ASP A 72 4.18 1.66 9.19
C ASP A 72 2.94 2.44 9.68
N ASP A 73 2.76 3.71 9.28
CA ASP A 73 1.62 4.54 9.74
C ASP A 73 0.35 4.36 8.87
N ILE A 74 0.50 3.82 7.66
CA ILE A 74 -0.60 3.46 6.77
C ILE A 74 -0.66 1.92 6.75
N ALA A 75 -1.09 1.33 7.86
CA ALA A 75 -1.86 0.09 7.76
C ALA A 75 -2.86 0.33 6.62
N ARG A 76 -2.76 -0.47 5.55
CA ARG A 76 -3.51 -0.33 4.29
C ARG A 76 -4.95 0.01 4.67
N SER A 77 -5.62 0.98 4.05
CA SER A 77 -6.98 1.41 4.48
C SER A 77 -7.95 0.23 4.72
N GLU A 78 -7.73 -0.89 4.04
CA GLU A 78 -8.40 -2.18 4.24
C GLU A 78 -8.10 -2.85 5.60
N GLU A 79 -6.86 -2.84 6.10
CA GLU A 79 -6.47 -3.32 7.43
C GLU A 79 -7.13 -2.48 8.53
N GLN A 80 -7.12 -1.16 8.38
CA GLN A 80 -7.77 -0.25 9.33
C GLN A 80 -9.28 -0.52 9.40
N GLN A 81 -9.92 -0.69 8.24
CA GLN A 81 -11.35 -1.00 8.17
C GLN A 81 -11.67 -2.39 8.76
N THR A 82 -10.85 -3.40 8.45
CA THR A 82 -11.03 -4.75 8.99
C THR A 82 -10.81 -4.77 10.50
N GLY A 83 -9.79 -4.08 11.01
CA GLY A 83 -9.53 -3.94 12.45
C GLY A 83 -10.66 -3.23 13.21
N ILE A 84 -11.26 -2.19 12.62
CA ILE A 84 -12.44 -1.52 13.18
C ILE A 84 -13.62 -2.50 13.25
N GLN A 85 -13.93 -3.22 12.16
CA GLN A 85 -15.04 -4.19 12.14
C GLN A 85 -14.84 -5.30 13.17
N LEU A 86 -13.62 -5.80 13.30
CA LEU A 86 -13.26 -6.82 14.29
C LEU A 86 -13.58 -6.35 15.71
N LYS A 87 -13.15 -5.13 16.05
CA LYS A 87 -13.37 -4.56 17.38
C LYS A 87 -14.84 -4.32 17.68
N LEU A 88 -15.63 -3.93 16.68
CA LEU A 88 -17.08 -3.80 16.80
C LEU A 88 -17.77 -5.15 17.01
N ASN A 89 -17.34 -6.18 16.26
CA ASN A 89 -17.89 -7.53 16.40
C ASN A 89 -17.54 -8.15 17.75
N GLU A 90 -16.32 -7.96 18.24
CA GLU A 90 -15.90 -8.39 19.58
C GLU A 90 -16.75 -7.74 20.68
N LEU A 91 -16.99 -6.43 20.57
CA LEU A 91 -17.87 -5.72 21.51
C LEU A 91 -19.31 -6.23 21.44
N ALA A 92 -19.84 -6.49 20.24
CA ALA A 92 -21.17 -7.07 20.08
C ALA A 92 -21.28 -8.46 20.74
N LEU A 93 -20.25 -9.30 20.57
CA LEU A 93 -20.18 -10.62 21.19
C LEU A 93 -20.09 -10.52 22.72
N GLU A 94 -19.31 -9.57 23.24
CA GLU A 94 -19.20 -9.32 24.68
C GLU A 94 -20.54 -8.89 25.29
N VAL A 95 -21.27 -7.99 24.63
CA VAL A 95 -22.60 -7.53 25.08
C VAL A 95 -23.60 -8.69 25.12
N ILE A 96 -23.60 -9.55 24.10
CA ILE A 96 -24.47 -10.74 24.06
C ILE A 96 -24.11 -11.69 25.23
N ASN A 97 -22.82 -11.90 25.46
CA ASN A 97 -22.36 -12.79 26.54
C ASN A 97 -22.59 -12.21 27.95
N GLN A 98 -22.59 -10.88 28.15
CA GLN A 98 -22.81 -10.29 29.47
C GLN A 98 -24.29 -10.08 29.81
N HIS A 99 -25.11 -9.62 28.86
CA HIS A 99 -26.47 -9.15 29.15
C HIS A 99 -27.59 -10.05 28.62
N HIS A 100 -27.29 -10.97 27.71
CA HIS A 100 -28.32 -11.73 26.98
C HIS A 100 -28.06 -13.24 26.91
N LEU A 101 -27.18 -13.76 27.76
CA LEU A 101 -26.80 -15.18 27.78
C LEU A 101 -28.01 -16.09 28.06
N ASP A 102 -28.96 -15.64 28.90
CA ASP A 102 -30.22 -16.35 29.18
C ASP A 102 -31.21 -16.31 28.00
N LYS A 103 -31.32 -15.16 27.32
CA LYS A 103 -32.22 -14.99 26.14
C LYS A 103 -31.71 -15.67 24.87
N THR A 104 -30.41 -16.00 24.82
CA THR A 104 -29.80 -16.71 23.69
C THR A 104 -30.31 -18.16 23.61
N LYS A 105 -30.68 -18.77 24.74
CA LYS A 105 -31.29 -20.10 24.77
C LYS A 105 -32.79 -20.09 24.44
N GLU A 106 -33.46 -18.96 24.68
CA GLU A 106 -34.89 -18.79 24.42
C GLU A 106 -35.18 -18.40 22.97
N ASN A 107 -34.20 -17.82 22.27
CA ASN A 107 -34.36 -17.34 20.90
C ASN A 107 -33.22 -17.80 20.00
N GLU A 108 -33.52 -18.80 19.15
CA GLU A 108 -32.59 -19.37 18.18
C GLU A 108 -31.98 -18.32 17.24
N LEU A 109 -32.71 -17.23 16.92
CA LEU A 109 -32.21 -16.16 16.05
C LEU A 109 -31.02 -15.41 16.66
N ILE A 110 -31.01 -15.26 17.99
CA ILE A 110 -29.89 -14.63 18.71
C ILE A 110 -28.70 -15.58 18.74
N GLY A 111 -28.94 -16.89 18.84
CA GLY A 111 -27.91 -17.93 18.68
C GLY A 111 -27.23 -17.86 17.32
N PHE A 112 -28.02 -17.85 16.22
CA PHE A 112 -27.47 -17.71 14.86
C PHE A 112 -26.68 -16.41 14.67
N TYR A 113 -27.14 -15.29 15.23
CA TYR A 113 -26.41 -14.02 15.16
C TYR A 113 -25.07 -14.08 15.92
N LYS A 114 -25.05 -14.72 17.08
CA LYS A 114 -23.83 -14.96 17.86
C LYS A 114 -22.84 -15.82 17.08
N ASP A 115 -23.28 -16.94 16.51
CA ASP A 115 -22.43 -17.84 15.72
C ASP A 115 -21.84 -17.09 14.49
N GLY A 116 -22.65 -16.24 13.86
CA GLY A 116 -22.20 -15.38 12.76
C GLY A 116 -21.12 -14.37 13.19
N LEU A 117 -21.26 -13.76 14.37
CA LEU A 117 -20.23 -12.87 14.93
C LEU A 117 -18.93 -13.61 15.21
N GLU A 118 -18.99 -14.81 15.78
CA GLU A 118 -17.81 -15.64 16.06
C GLU A 118 -17.06 -16.04 14.78
N SER A 119 -17.79 -16.40 13.72
CA SER A 119 -17.20 -16.67 12.40
C SER A 119 -16.51 -15.43 11.82
N ASN A 120 -17.19 -14.28 11.83
CA ASN A 120 -16.64 -13.03 11.29
C ASN A 120 -15.39 -12.55 12.05
N ILE A 121 -15.34 -12.71 13.37
CA ILE A 121 -14.16 -12.40 14.19
C ILE A 121 -12.99 -13.31 13.80
N THR A 122 -13.26 -14.60 13.63
CA THR A 122 -12.23 -15.60 13.26
C THR A 122 -11.65 -15.31 11.87
N GLU A 123 -12.51 -15.04 10.89
CA GLU A 123 -12.12 -14.69 9.53
C GLU A 123 -11.35 -13.36 9.49
N GLY A 124 -11.86 -12.33 10.18
CA GLY A 124 -11.18 -11.04 10.28
C GLY A 124 -9.79 -11.15 10.89
N ARG A 125 -9.59 -11.96 11.95
CA ARG A 125 -8.27 -12.15 12.57
C ARG A 125 -7.30 -12.85 11.63
N ARG A 126 -7.78 -13.87 10.90
CA ARG A 126 -6.97 -14.58 9.91
C ARG A 126 -6.54 -13.65 8.78
N GLN A 127 -7.44 -12.77 8.34
CA GLN A 127 -7.13 -11.77 7.32
C GLN A 127 -6.08 -10.76 7.81
N LEU A 128 -6.20 -10.21 9.02
CA LEU A 128 -5.15 -9.33 9.57
C LEU A 128 -3.82 -10.07 9.75
N ALA A 129 -3.84 -11.31 10.26
CA ALA A 129 -2.62 -12.11 10.44
C ALA A 129 -1.90 -12.39 9.10
N SER A 130 -2.64 -12.57 8.01
CA SER A 130 -2.08 -12.71 6.66
C SER A 130 -1.54 -11.41 6.06
N LEU A 131 -1.88 -10.25 6.64
CA LEU A 131 -1.42 -8.93 6.19
C LEU A 131 -0.17 -8.47 6.97
N GLU A 132 0.03 -8.95 8.20
CA GLU A 132 1.17 -8.63 9.06
C GLU A 132 2.48 -9.38 8.71
N CYS A 133 2.48 -10.27 7.71
CA CYS A 133 3.61 -11.14 7.44
C CYS A 133 4.61 -10.58 6.42
N ASN A 134 5.90 -10.59 6.81
CA ASN A 134 7.04 -9.96 6.14
C ASN A 134 7.46 -10.64 4.81
N GLU A 135 8.24 -9.91 3.99
CA GLU A 135 8.73 -10.15 2.60
C GLU A 135 8.92 -11.59 2.07
N THR A 136 9.11 -12.60 2.92
CA THR A 136 9.11 -14.03 2.54
C THR A 136 7.77 -14.53 2.00
N GLU A 137 6.67 -13.84 2.27
CA GLU A 137 5.30 -14.26 1.91
C GLU A 137 4.79 -13.76 0.54
N ILE A 138 5.47 -12.83 -0.13
CA ILE A 138 5.02 -12.33 -1.45
C ILE A 138 4.95 -13.47 -2.48
N ALA A 139 5.87 -14.44 -2.38
CA ALA A 139 5.86 -15.63 -3.22
C ALA A 139 4.68 -16.57 -2.91
N GLU A 140 4.32 -16.76 -1.64
CA GLU A 140 3.19 -17.61 -1.23
C GLU A 140 1.85 -16.97 -1.55
N VAL A 141 1.73 -15.65 -1.39
CA VAL A 141 0.57 -14.86 -1.82
C VAL A 141 0.39 -14.97 -3.33
N HIS A 142 1.46 -14.87 -4.13
CA HIS A 142 1.37 -15.06 -5.58
C HIS A 142 0.91 -16.48 -5.95
N VAL A 143 1.39 -17.51 -5.26
CA VAL A 143 0.95 -18.90 -5.47
C VAL A 143 -0.54 -19.05 -5.13
N TYR A 144 -0.99 -18.47 -4.01
CA TYR A 144 -2.39 -18.46 -3.60
C TYR A 144 -3.30 -17.73 -4.59
N GLN A 145 -2.91 -16.52 -5.02
CA GLN A 145 -3.64 -15.75 -6.03
C GLN A 145 -3.72 -16.50 -7.36
N HIS A 146 -2.63 -17.13 -7.78
CA HIS A 146 -2.60 -17.93 -9.01
C HIS A 146 -3.55 -19.13 -8.93
N MET A 147 -3.52 -19.87 -7.81
CA MET A 147 -4.41 -21.01 -7.59
C MET A 147 -5.89 -20.58 -7.55
N LEU A 148 -6.22 -19.46 -6.91
CA LEU A 148 -7.58 -18.93 -6.89
C LEU A 148 -8.09 -18.53 -8.28
N LEU A 149 -7.25 -17.89 -9.09
CA LEU A 149 -7.62 -17.54 -10.47
C LEU A 149 -7.85 -18.79 -11.32
N GLU A 150 -7.07 -19.85 -11.11
CA GLU A 150 -7.28 -21.14 -11.77
C GLU A 150 -8.61 -21.79 -11.34
N ILE A 151 -8.94 -21.75 -10.04
CA ILE A 151 -10.21 -22.23 -9.51
C ILE A 151 -11.38 -21.44 -10.11
N TYR A 152 -11.32 -20.12 -10.16
CA TYR A 152 -12.38 -19.29 -10.75
C TYR A 152 -12.54 -19.53 -12.25
N ALA A 153 -11.45 -19.75 -12.99
CA ALA A 153 -11.52 -20.14 -14.39
C ALA A 153 -12.28 -21.45 -14.58
N GLU A 154 -12.10 -22.43 -13.70
CA GLU A 154 -12.83 -23.70 -13.76
C GLU A 154 -14.31 -23.54 -13.36
N GLN A 155 -14.59 -22.75 -12.31
CA GLN A 155 -15.97 -22.41 -11.92
C GLN A 155 -16.73 -21.73 -13.07
N ARG A 156 -16.08 -20.85 -13.84
CA ARG A 156 -16.68 -20.20 -15.02
C ARG A 156 -17.06 -21.20 -16.12
N LYS A 157 -16.24 -22.24 -16.33
CA LYS A 157 -16.56 -23.31 -17.31
C LYS A 157 -17.80 -24.09 -16.87
N GLU A 158 -17.91 -24.41 -15.59
CA GLU A 158 -19.11 -25.09 -15.06
C GLU A 158 -20.35 -24.20 -15.17
N LEU A 159 -20.23 -22.92 -14.84
CA LEU A 159 -21.32 -21.97 -14.94
C LEU A 159 -21.82 -21.82 -16.39
N PHE A 160 -20.92 -21.89 -17.37
CA PHE A 160 -21.28 -21.95 -18.80
C PHE A 160 -22.03 -23.24 -19.19
N LYS A 161 -21.68 -24.39 -18.60
CA LYS A 161 -22.41 -25.66 -18.80
C LYS A 161 -23.81 -25.58 -18.18
N LEU A 162 -23.92 -25.01 -16.97
CA LEU A 162 -25.19 -24.81 -16.28
C LEU A 162 -26.13 -23.90 -17.07
N ARG A 163 -25.59 -22.85 -17.70
CA ARG A 163 -26.36 -21.98 -18.61
C ARG A 163 -26.95 -22.74 -19.81
N LYS A 164 -26.21 -23.69 -20.38
CA LYS A 164 -26.68 -24.54 -21.49
C LYS A 164 -27.67 -25.60 -21.06
N GLY A 165 -27.55 -26.13 -19.85
CA GLY A 165 -28.41 -27.18 -19.31
C GLY A 165 -29.85 -26.75 -19.01
N LYS A 166 -30.15 -25.45 -18.99
CA LYS A 166 -31.47 -24.87 -18.64
C LYS A 166 -32.04 -25.31 -17.28
N PHE A 167 -31.19 -25.82 -16.39
CA PHE A 167 -31.59 -26.20 -15.03
C PHE A 167 -31.88 -24.98 -14.13
N TYR A 168 -31.34 -23.82 -14.48
CA TYR A 168 -31.44 -22.57 -13.73
C TYR A 168 -31.90 -21.42 -14.64
N THR A 169 -32.63 -20.47 -14.07
CA THR A 169 -33.08 -19.26 -14.77
C THR A 169 -31.88 -18.39 -15.14
N ASP A 170 -31.93 -17.76 -16.33
CA ASP A 170 -30.85 -16.91 -16.85
C ASP A 170 -30.43 -15.81 -15.86
N ASP A 171 -31.37 -15.22 -15.13
CA ASP A 171 -31.08 -14.20 -14.11
C ASP A 171 -30.25 -14.73 -12.92
N GLU A 172 -30.48 -15.97 -12.48
CA GLU A 172 -29.72 -16.56 -11.37
C GLU A 172 -28.30 -16.95 -11.81
N VAL A 173 -28.16 -17.42 -13.05
CA VAL A 173 -26.85 -17.68 -13.67
C VAL A 173 -26.07 -16.36 -13.81
N ARG A 174 -26.72 -15.28 -14.24
CA ARG A 174 -26.11 -13.96 -14.40
C ARG A 174 -25.67 -13.34 -13.07
N LYS A 175 -26.42 -13.55 -11.98
CA LYS A 175 -26.00 -13.15 -10.63
C LYS A 175 -24.75 -13.89 -10.19
N ALA A 176 -24.68 -15.20 -10.45
CA ALA A 176 -23.53 -16.01 -10.13
C ALA A 176 -22.29 -15.61 -10.96
N GLU A 177 -22.44 -15.24 -12.25
CA GLU A 177 -21.36 -14.65 -13.05
C GLU A 177 -20.83 -13.35 -12.42
N LEU A 178 -21.73 -12.44 -12.05
CA LEU A 178 -21.34 -11.15 -11.46
C LEU A 178 -20.57 -11.33 -10.14
N GLN A 179 -20.98 -12.27 -9.30
CA GLN A 179 -20.29 -12.55 -8.04
C GLN A 179 -18.89 -13.13 -8.28
N LEU A 180 -18.73 -13.97 -9.30
CA LEU A 180 -17.43 -14.50 -9.71
C LEU A 180 -16.50 -13.37 -10.20
N ASP A 181 -17.02 -12.48 -11.06
CA ASP A 181 -16.28 -11.32 -11.56
C ASP A 181 -15.82 -10.40 -10.43
N LEU A 182 -16.68 -10.12 -9.45
CA LEU A 182 -16.32 -9.32 -8.27
C LEU A 182 -15.22 -9.98 -7.43
N ASN A 183 -15.23 -11.31 -7.32
CA ASN A 183 -14.20 -12.05 -6.59
C ASN A 183 -12.85 -12.05 -7.33
N GLU A 184 -12.85 -12.16 -8.67
CA GLU A 184 -11.64 -12.03 -9.50
C GLU A 184 -11.06 -10.61 -9.44
N LEU A 185 -11.92 -9.58 -9.42
CA LEU A 185 -11.52 -8.18 -9.30
C LEU A 185 -10.84 -7.89 -7.97
N LYS A 186 -11.32 -8.48 -6.87
CA LYS A 186 -10.66 -8.33 -5.54
C LYS A 186 -9.23 -8.87 -5.53
N ILE A 187 -8.96 -9.91 -6.31
CA ILE A 187 -7.62 -10.50 -6.41
C ILE A 187 -6.72 -9.67 -7.33
N THR A 188 -7.23 -9.27 -8.49
CA THR A 188 -6.46 -8.55 -9.51
C THR A 188 -6.25 -7.06 -9.16
N GLY A 189 -7.23 -6.44 -8.48
CA GLY A 189 -7.20 -5.03 -8.09
C GLY A 189 -6.35 -4.74 -6.85
N ALA A 190 -5.98 -5.75 -6.06
CA ALA A 190 -5.16 -5.61 -4.87
C ALA A 190 -3.65 -5.48 -5.13
N GLY A 191 -3.22 -5.62 -6.41
CA GLY A 191 -1.82 -5.65 -6.84
C GLY A 191 -1.31 -4.40 -7.59
N HIS A 192 -2.07 -3.30 -7.60
CA HIS A 192 -1.68 -2.02 -8.22
C HIS A 192 -1.37 -0.93 -7.20
#